data_AF-A0A7C3SWB5-F1
#
_entry.id   AF-A0A7C3SWB5-F1
#
_cell.length_a   1.000
_cell.length_b   1.000
_cell.length_c   1.000
_cell.angle_alpha   90.00
_cell.angle_beta   90.00
_cell.angle_gamma   90.00
#
_symmetry.space_group_name_H-M   'P 1'
#
loop_
_entity.id
_entity.type
_entity.pdbx_description
1 polymer ?
#
loop_
_entity_poly.entity_id
_entity_poly.type
_entity_poly.pdbx_seq_one_letter_code
_entity_poly.pdbx_strand_id
1 'polypeptide(L)'
;MDVSDEEKKIIIDEDWKSKVQKEKEELQKKLEEEKSKKTEEGELSPEESITPSFETIVGILTTDAMLALGVIAPQGSQQVMIDLEQAQFFIDLLIVLREKTKGNLSPQEEGILNNSIAQLQEIYLVRNQQYHEAQLRQAGLKPNPEK
;
A
#
# COMPACT_ATOMS: atom_id res chain seq x y z
N MET A 1 -75.58 -19.85 30.56
CA MET A 1 -75.76 -18.76 29.59
C MET A 1 -74.39 -18.13 29.46
N ASP A 2 -73.50 -18.69 28.63
CA ASP A 2 -73.61 -18.82 27.16
C ASP A 2 -74.13 -17.48 26.61
N VAL A 3 -73.40 -16.73 25.78
CA VAL A 3 -72.76 -17.16 24.53
C VAL A 3 -71.60 -16.20 24.18
N SER A 4 -70.53 -16.80 23.69
CA SER A 4 -69.40 -16.33 22.88
C SER A 4 -69.52 -15.00 22.13
N ASP A 5 -68.41 -14.25 22.12
CA ASP A 5 -67.88 -13.71 20.86
C ASP A 5 -66.44 -14.21 20.69
N GLU A 6 -66.37 -15.37 20.04
CA GLU A 6 -65.19 -15.94 19.42
C GLU A 6 -64.75 -15.05 18.23
N GLU A 7 -63.44 -14.82 18.18
CA GLU A 7 -62.66 -14.96 16.94
C GLU A 7 -62.85 -13.94 15.80
N LYS A 8 -61.88 -13.02 15.68
CA LYS A 8 -60.80 -13.13 14.66
C LYS A 8 -59.92 -11.88 14.63
N LYS A 9 -58.63 -12.11 14.38
CA LYS A 9 -57.48 -11.19 14.30
C LYS A 9 -56.92 -10.91 15.70
N ILE A 10 -55.78 -11.44 16.11
CA ILE A 10 -54.47 -11.32 15.47
C ILE A 10 -53.65 -12.57 15.88
N ILE A 11 -53.68 -13.59 15.04
CA ILE A 11 -52.55 -14.52 14.93
C ILE A 11 -51.62 -13.79 13.97
N ILE A 12 -50.32 -13.65 14.24
CA ILE A 12 -49.31 -12.80 13.55
C ILE A 12 -49.02 -11.45 14.26
N ASP A 13 -48.59 -11.47 15.54
CA ASP A 13 -47.80 -10.32 16.06
C ASP A 13 -46.83 -10.67 17.23
N GLU A 14 -46.91 -11.87 17.82
CA GLU A 14 -45.98 -12.26 18.91
C GLU A 14 -44.81 -13.15 18.44
N ASP A 15 -45.05 -14.08 17.50
CA ASP A 15 -44.03 -15.01 17.00
C ASP A 15 -42.97 -14.33 16.12
N TRP A 16 -43.34 -13.28 15.37
CA TRP A 16 -42.37 -12.53 14.55
C TRP A 16 -41.52 -11.60 15.42
N LYS A 17 -42.10 -10.99 16.46
CA LYS A 17 -41.41 -10.07 17.38
C LYS A 17 -40.29 -10.77 18.13
N SER A 18 -40.57 -12.00 18.59
CA SER A 18 -39.57 -12.85 19.25
C SER A 18 -38.46 -13.30 18.30
N LYS A 19 -38.76 -13.54 17.01
CA LYS A 19 -37.74 -13.86 16.00
C LYS A 19 -36.88 -12.66 15.63
N VAL A 20 -37.47 -11.50 15.44
CA VAL A 20 -36.75 -10.25 15.13
C VAL A 20 -35.83 -9.86 16.30
N GLN A 21 -36.28 -10.03 17.54
CA GLN A 21 -35.46 -9.75 18.73
C GLN A 21 -34.25 -10.69 18.81
N LYS A 22 -34.48 -11.99 18.58
CA LYS A 22 -33.43 -13.02 18.62
C LYS A 22 -32.43 -12.88 17.47
N GLU A 23 -32.89 -12.58 16.26
CA GLU A 23 -32.00 -12.28 15.13
C GLU A 23 -31.20 -11.00 15.37
N LYS A 24 -31.80 -9.97 15.97
CA LYS A 24 -31.12 -8.71 16.30
C LYS A 24 -30.06 -8.92 17.39
N GLU A 25 -30.35 -9.70 18.43
CA GLU A 25 -29.37 -10.04 19.47
C GLU A 25 -28.25 -10.94 18.94
N GLU A 26 -28.56 -11.93 18.10
CA GLU A 26 -27.54 -12.77 17.46
C GLU A 26 -26.66 -11.97 16.49
N LEU A 27 -27.25 -11.03 15.74
CA LEU A 27 -26.50 -10.10 14.89
C LEU A 27 -25.65 -9.14 15.72
N GLN A 28 -26.17 -8.60 16.82
CA GLN A 28 -25.40 -7.72 17.72
C GLN A 28 -24.25 -8.47 18.38
N LYS A 29 -24.48 -9.69 18.84
CA LYS A 29 -23.43 -10.53 19.44
C LYS A 29 -22.36 -10.92 18.43
N LYS A 30 -22.75 -11.27 17.19
CA LYS A 30 -21.79 -11.49 16.09
C LYS A 30 -21.02 -10.23 15.71
N LEU A 31 -21.67 -9.07 15.70
CA LEU A 31 -21.01 -7.77 15.46
C LEU A 31 -20.05 -7.39 16.59
N GLU A 32 -20.36 -7.72 17.84
CA GLU A 32 -19.48 -7.51 19.00
C GLU A 32 -18.31 -8.50 19.03
N GLU A 33 -18.53 -9.75 18.63
CA GLU A 33 -17.49 -10.78 18.46
C GLU A 33 -16.58 -10.46 17.25
N GLU A 34 -17.14 -9.97 16.13
CA GLU A 34 -16.36 -9.47 14.98
C GLU A 34 -15.62 -8.17 15.30
N LYS A 35 -16.21 -7.27 16.10
CA LYS A 35 -15.51 -6.08 16.60
C LYS A 35 -14.36 -6.46 17.52
N SER A 36 -14.58 -7.34 18.50
CA SER A 36 -13.50 -7.81 19.39
C SER A 36 -12.38 -8.53 18.63
N LYS A 37 -12.70 -9.29 17.58
CA LYS A 37 -11.67 -9.92 16.72
C LYS A 37 -10.94 -8.90 15.82
N LYS A 38 -11.61 -7.85 15.35
CA LYS A 38 -10.97 -6.76 14.60
C LYS A 38 -10.16 -5.81 15.48
N THR A 39 -10.43 -5.75 16.79
CA THR A 39 -9.63 -4.99 17.75
C THR A 39 -8.26 -5.64 18.02
N GLU A 40 -8.12 -6.96 17.83
CA GLU A 40 -6.82 -7.67 17.95
C GLU A 40 -5.99 -7.65 16.65
N GLU A 41 -6.60 -7.43 15.47
CA GLU A 41 -5.92 -7.16 14.20
C GLU A 41 -6.14 -5.71 13.76
N GLY A 42 -5.46 -4.78 14.45
CA GLY A 42 -5.21 -3.42 13.96
C GLY A 42 -6.44 -2.51 13.90
N GLU A 43 -6.92 -2.07 15.06
CA GLU A 43 -7.67 -0.81 15.17
C GLU A 43 -6.77 0.35 14.69
N LEU A 44 -6.89 0.71 13.40
CA LEU A 44 -6.44 2.00 12.89
C LEU A 44 -7.31 3.10 13.51
N SER A 45 -7.00 3.46 14.74
CA SER A 45 -7.49 4.67 15.38
C SER A 45 -7.10 5.88 14.51
N PRO A 46 -8.00 6.86 14.26
CA PRO A 46 -7.69 8.05 13.43
C PRO A 46 -6.58 8.97 13.98
N GLU A 47 -5.88 8.53 15.01
CA GLU A 47 -4.89 9.26 15.79
C GLU A 47 -3.62 8.42 16.00
N GLU A 48 -3.41 7.37 15.17
CA GLU A 48 -2.07 6.79 15.01
C GLU A 48 -1.13 7.91 14.56
N SER A 49 -0.38 8.43 15.54
CA SER A 49 0.73 9.31 15.30
C SER A 49 1.57 8.67 14.19
N ILE A 50 1.72 9.38 13.07
CA ILE A 50 2.62 9.01 11.98
C ILE A 50 4.03 9.15 12.55
N THR A 51 4.44 8.16 13.35
CA THR A 51 5.78 8.11 13.91
C THR A 51 6.67 7.65 12.78
N PRO A 52 7.61 8.50 12.32
CA PRO A 52 8.47 8.12 11.22
C PRO A 52 9.31 6.92 11.63
N SER A 53 9.22 5.83 10.86
CA SER A 53 10.04 4.64 11.04
C SER A 53 11.20 4.61 10.06
N PHE A 54 12.16 3.70 10.26
CA PHE A 54 13.26 3.51 9.29
C PHE A 54 12.71 3.10 7.91
N GLU A 55 11.73 2.21 7.88
CA GLU A 55 11.04 1.78 6.66
C GLU A 55 10.34 2.95 5.96
N THR A 56 9.79 3.90 6.74
CA THR A 56 9.17 5.11 6.19
C THR A 56 10.20 5.95 5.43
N ILE A 57 11.41 6.12 5.98
CA ILE A 57 12.50 6.84 5.31
C ILE A 57 12.91 6.12 4.03
N VAL A 58 13.12 4.81 4.09
CA VAL A 58 13.47 4.02 2.89
C VAL A 58 12.38 4.10 1.83
N GLY A 59 11.10 4.05 2.24
CA GLY A 59 9.95 4.15 1.34
C GLY A 59 9.85 5.49 0.63
N ILE A 60 10.11 6.60 1.34
CA ILE A 60 10.13 7.95 0.74
C ILE A 60 11.23 8.03 -0.31
N LEU A 61 12.47 7.68 0.04
CA LEU A 61 13.61 7.72 -0.88
C LEU A 61 13.42 6.79 -2.09
N THR A 62 12.81 5.63 -1.88
CA THR A 62 12.48 4.69 -2.97
C THR A 62 11.45 5.30 -3.91
N THR A 63 10.42 5.95 -3.37
CA THR A 63 9.37 6.61 -4.17
C THR A 63 9.95 7.77 -4.99
N ASP A 64 10.81 8.59 -4.38
CA ASP A 64 11.48 9.70 -5.08
C ASP A 64 12.38 9.21 -6.22
N ALA A 65 13.13 8.13 -6.00
CA ALA A 65 13.91 7.48 -7.06
C ALA A 65 13.00 6.94 -8.19
N MET A 66 11.87 6.30 -7.85
CA MET A 66 10.92 5.79 -8.84
C MET A 66 10.24 6.90 -9.65
N LEU A 67 9.92 8.04 -9.03
CA LEU A 67 9.42 9.23 -9.71
C LEU A 67 10.45 9.76 -10.71
N ALA A 68 11.72 9.89 -10.29
CA ALA A 68 12.81 10.33 -11.16
C ALA A 68 13.08 9.34 -12.31
N LEU A 69 12.95 8.03 -12.08
CA LEU A 69 13.06 6.99 -13.11
C LEU A 69 11.83 6.94 -14.05
N GLY A 70 10.80 7.74 -13.78
CA GLY A 70 9.56 7.73 -14.53
C GLY A 70 8.81 6.39 -14.44
N VAL A 71 8.97 5.67 -13.33
CA VAL A 71 8.19 4.45 -13.02
C VAL A 71 6.80 4.86 -12.55
N ILE A 72 6.72 5.94 -11.78
CA ILE A 72 5.49 6.49 -11.22
C ILE A 72 5.32 7.90 -11.77
N ALA A 73 4.08 8.31 -12.05
CA ALA A 73 3.76 9.68 -12.45
C ALA A 73 3.24 10.48 -11.25
N PRO A 74 3.59 11.77 -11.11
CA PRO A 74 2.96 12.65 -10.12
C PRO A 74 1.46 12.74 -10.35
N GLN A 75 0.67 12.77 -9.27
CA GLN A 75 -0.79 12.90 -9.38
C GLN A 75 -1.15 14.21 -10.11
N GLY A 76 -1.97 14.10 -11.16
CA GLY A 76 -2.37 15.25 -11.97
C GLY A 76 -1.37 15.66 -13.06
N SER A 77 -0.22 14.96 -13.20
CA SER A 77 0.68 15.18 -14.33
C SER A 77 0.23 14.40 -15.56
N GLN A 78 0.26 15.07 -16.73
CA GLN A 78 0.07 14.42 -18.03
C GLN A 78 1.36 13.77 -18.56
N GLN A 79 2.51 14.06 -17.96
CA GLN A 79 3.82 13.68 -18.48
C GLN A 79 4.71 13.08 -17.39
N VAL A 80 5.36 11.98 -17.77
CA VAL A 80 6.41 11.33 -17.00
C VAL A 80 7.73 11.87 -17.52
N MET A 81 8.43 12.69 -16.72
CA MET A 81 9.80 13.12 -17.03
C MET A 81 10.78 12.15 -16.38
N ILE A 82 11.72 11.65 -17.17
CA ILE A 82 12.82 10.79 -16.69
C ILE A 82 14.02 11.69 -16.40
N ASP A 83 14.48 11.65 -15.16
CA ASP A 83 15.70 12.32 -14.70
C ASP A 83 16.62 11.27 -14.07
N LEU A 84 17.59 10.80 -14.87
CA LEU A 84 18.52 9.75 -14.44
C LEU A 84 19.52 10.27 -13.41
N GLU A 85 19.92 11.54 -13.47
CA GLU A 85 20.86 12.11 -12.51
C GLU A 85 20.20 12.17 -11.12
N GLN A 86 18.95 12.64 -11.07
CA GLN A 86 18.18 12.68 -9.84
C GLN A 86 17.87 11.28 -9.29
N ALA A 87 17.56 10.32 -10.14
CA ALA A 87 17.36 8.93 -9.75
C ALA A 87 18.63 8.33 -9.11
N GLN A 88 19.78 8.55 -9.74
CA GLN A 88 21.06 8.07 -9.23
C GLN A 88 21.37 8.67 -7.86
N PHE A 89 21.13 9.97 -7.67
CA PHE A 89 21.32 10.62 -6.38
C PHE A 89 20.55 9.92 -5.25
N PHE A 90 19.28 9.58 -5.46
CA PHE A 90 18.48 8.89 -4.44
C PHE A 90 18.94 7.45 -4.17
N ILE A 91 19.40 6.73 -5.20
CA ILE A 91 20.00 5.40 -5.05
C ILE A 91 21.29 5.50 -4.23
N ASP A 92 22.16 6.46 -4.55
CA ASP A 92 23.40 6.70 -3.81
C ASP A 92 23.13 7.11 -2.36
N LEU A 93 22.08 7.90 -2.12
CA LEU A 93 21.65 8.25 -0.77
C LEU A 93 21.19 7.02 0.04
N LEU A 94 20.46 6.09 -0.56
CA LEU A 94 20.11 4.82 0.07
C LEU A 94 21.35 3.96 0.37
N ILE A 95 22.35 3.96 -0.52
CA ILE A 95 23.63 3.28 -0.29
C ILE A 95 24.38 3.90 0.88
N VAL A 96 24.46 5.23 0.94
CA VAL A 96 25.07 5.95 2.08
C VAL A 96 24.31 5.65 3.37
N LEU A 97 22.97 5.62 3.33
CA LEU A 97 22.16 5.26 4.50
C LEU A 97 22.52 3.87 5.00
N ARG A 98 22.61 2.87 4.11
CA ARG A 98 23.04 1.50 4.44
C ARG A 98 24.41 1.45 5.10
N GLU A 99 25.37 2.20 4.57
CA GLU A 99 26.72 2.25 5.13
C GLU A 99 26.74 2.88 6.51
N LYS A 100 25.97 3.95 6.72
CA LYS A 100 25.91 4.68 8.00
C LYS A 100 25.10 3.97 9.08
N THR A 101 24.19 3.07 8.71
CA THR A 101 23.35 2.32 9.67
C THR A 101 23.80 0.88 9.89
N LYS A 102 24.91 0.46 9.27
CA LYS A 102 25.44 -0.91 9.39
C LYS A 102 25.64 -1.33 10.85
N GLY A 103 25.09 -2.49 11.21
CA GLY A 103 25.14 -3.04 12.57
C GLY A 103 24.10 -2.45 13.53
N ASN A 104 23.29 -1.48 13.08
CA ASN A 104 22.20 -0.89 13.85
C ASN A 104 20.81 -1.23 13.29
N LEU A 105 20.75 -2.02 12.20
CA LEU A 105 19.50 -2.45 11.58
C LEU A 105 19.09 -3.83 12.09
N SER A 106 17.78 -4.02 12.28
CA SER A 106 17.18 -5.34 12.37
C SER A 106 17.30 -6.09 11.03
N PRO A 107 17.21 -7.44 11.01
CA PRO A 107 17.25 -8.21 9.77
C PRO A 107 16.17 -7.80 8.76
N GLN A 108 15.02 -7.33 9.26
CA GLN A 108 13.92 -6.86 8.42
C GLN A 108 14.24 -5.52 7.78
N GLU A 109 14.72 -4.54 8.54
CA GLU A 109 15.13 -3.23 8.02
C GLU A 109 16.27 -3.35 7.01
N GLU A 110 17.27 -4.19 7.30
CA GLU A 110 18.38 -4.48 6.38
C GLU A 110 17.86 -5.12 5.09
N GLY A 111 16.93 -6.07 5.19
CA GLY A 111 16.28 -6.69 4.03
C GLY A 111 15.54 -5.68 3.17
N ILE A 112 14.72 -4.81 3.78
CA ILE A 112 13.97 -3.77 3.07
C ILE A 112 14.92 -2.83 2.33
N LEU A 113 15.96 -2.32 3.01
CA LEU A 113 16.92 -1.41 2.40
C LEU A 113 17.69 -2.03 1.24
N ASN A 114 18.20 -3.26 1.43
CA ASN A 114 18.95 -3.95 0.38
C ASN A 114 18.09 -4.28 -0.84
N ASN A 115 16.84 -4.71 -0.61
CA ASN A 115 15.90 -5.02 -1.69
C ASN A 115 15.52 -3.75 -2.46
N SER A 116 15.26 -2.63 -1.78
CA SER A 116 14.98 -1.35 -2.42
C SER A 116 16.15 -0.89 -3.29
N ILE A 117 17.38 -0.94 -2.78
CA ILE A 117 18.58 -0.56 -3.56
C ILE A 117 18.72 -1.44 -4.81
N ALA A 118 18.61 -2.76 -4.66
CA ALA A 118 18.78 -3.70 -5.77
C ALA A 118 17.73 -3.48 -6.88
N GLN A 119 16.45 -3.35 -6.49
CA GLN A 119 15.37 -3.10 -7.45
C GLN A 119 15.57 -1.77 -8.20
N LEU A 120 15.93 -0.70 -7.48
CA LEU A 120 16.15 0.60 -8.11
C LEU A 120 17.33 0.58 -9.07
N GLN A 121 18.42 -0.12 -8.74
CA GLN A 121 19.58 -0.28 -9.61
C GLN A 121 19.25 -1.04 -10.91
N GLU A 122 18.44 -2.10 -10.81
CA GLU A 122 17.97 -2.83 -11.98
C GLU A 122 17.13 -1.93 -12.90
N ILE A 123 16.15 -1.22 -12.33
CA ILE A 123 15.31 -0.29 -13.09
C ILE A 123 16.16 0.82 -13.71
N TYR A 124 17.09 1.38 -12.94
CA TYR A 124 18.00 2.43 -13.40
C TYR A 124 18.81 1.98 -14.61
N LEU A 125 19.39 0.77 -14.58
CA LEU A 125 20.17 0.25 -15.70
C LEU A 125 19.34 0.16 -16.98
N VAL A 126 18.12 -0.38 -16.88
CA VAL A 126 17.19 -0.49 -18.01
C VAL A 126 16.80 0.89 -18.55
N ARG A 127 16.47 1.84 -17.66
CA ARG A 127 16.10 3.21 -18.05
C ARG A 127 17.26 3.97 -18.67
N ASN A 128 18.47 3.80 -18.13
CA ASN A 128 19.67 4.43 -18.66
C ASN A 128 19.99 3.92 -20.07
N GLN A 129 19.88 2.61 -20.30
CA GLN A 129 20.03 2.04 -21.64
C GLN A 129 19.00 2.62 -22.63
N GLN A 130 17.72 2.64 -22.23
CA GLN A 130 16.64 3.19 -23.07
C GLN A 130 16.89 4.67 -23.41
N TYR A 131 17.36 5.44 -22.45
CA TYR A 131 17.69 6.85 -22.63
C TYR A 131 18.83 7.06 -23.62
N HIS A 132 19.92 6.29 -23.51
CA HIS A 132 21.03 6.32 -24.45
C HIS A 132 20.62 5.87 -25.86
N GLU A 133 19.83 4.80 -25.98
CA GLU A 133 19.30 4.34 -27.27
C GLU A 133 18.40 5.39 -27.93
N ALA A 134 17.56 6.07 -27.15
CA ALA A 134 16.70 7.15 -27.64
C ALA A 134 17.53 8.36 -28.13
N GLN A 135 18.59 8.75 -27.39
CA GLN A 135 19.51 9.79 -27.85
C GLN A 135 20.23 9.41 -29.14
N LEU A 136 20.75 8.18 -29.25
CA LEU A 136 21.44 7.70 -30.46
C LEU A 136 20.50 7.68 -31.68
N ARG A 137 19.25 7.24 -31.48
CA ARG A 137 18.22 7.28 -32.53
C ARG A 137 17.90 8.71 -32.97
N GLN A 138 17.79 9.66 -32.03
CA GLN A 138 17.59 11.07 -32.36
C GLN A 138 18.80 11.69 -33.06
N ALA A 139 20.01 11.27 -32.71
CA ALA A 139 21.26 11.70 -33.34
C ALA A 139 21.54 11.01 -34.70
N GLY A 140 20.69 10.07 -35.15
CA GLY A 140 20.86 9.33 -36.41
C GLY A 140 21.99 8.30 -36.40
N LEU A 141 22.59 8.02 -35.24
CA LEU A 141 23.65 7.03 -35.06
C LEU A 141 23.00 5.68 -34.72
N LYS A 142 22.98 4.74 -35.67
CA LYS A 142 22.49 3.38 -35.38
C LYS A 142 23.42 2.72 -34.35
N PRO A 143 22.88 2.08 -33.30
CA PRO A 143 23.72 1.28 -32.41
C PRO A 143 24.35 0.16 -33.24
N ASN A 144 25.68 0.06 -33.15
CA ASN A 144 26.45 -0.99 -33.81
C ASN A 144 25.94 -2.36 -33.33
N PRO A 145 25.51 -3.27 -34.21
CA PRO A 145 25.24 -4.63 -33.79
C PRO A 145 26.58 -5.28 -33.49
N GLU A 146 26.95 -5.37 -32.21
CA GLU A 146 28.07 -6.20 -31.79
C GLU A 146 27.68 -7.68 -31.94
N LYS A 147 28.27 -8.29 -32.98
CA LYS A 147 28.37 -9.72 -33.36
C LYS A 147 27.09 -10.48 -33.73
#